data_AF-A0A6J6DFB7-F1
#
_entry.id   AF-A0A6J6DFB7-F1
#
_cell.length_a   1.000
_cell.length_b   1.000
_cell.length_c   1.000
_cell.angle_alpha   90.00
_cell.angle_beta   90.00
_cell.angle_gamma   90.00
#
_symmetry.space_group_name_H-M   'P 1'
#
loop_
_entity.id
_entity.type
_entity.pdbx_description
1 polymer ?
#
loop_
_entity_poly.entity_id
_entity_poly.type
_entity_poly.pdbx_seq_one_letter_code
_entity_poly.pdbx_strand_id
1 'polypeptide(L)' 'MSDLLPLIISIFVVIALVLLLSSKLKLSNRYERKPRILNSWSAQDHGIDPTDDEKK' A
#
# COMPACT_ATOMS: atom_id res chain seq x y z
N MET A 1 -16.55 28.21 29.53
CA MET A 1 -16.52 27.89 28.08
C MET A 1 -15.11 27.97 27.47
N SER A 2 -14.15 28.63 28.11
CA SER A 2 -12.73 28.66 27.72
C SER A 2 -12.02 27.30 27.79
N ASP A 3 -12.47 26.39 28.65
CA ASP A 3 -11.78 25.12 28.91
C ASP A 3 -12.04 24.06 27.83
N LEU A 4 -13.05 24.29 26.98
CA LEU A 4 -13.36 23.43 25.84
C LEU A 4 -12.42 23.66 24.65
N LEU A 5 -11.86 24.86 24.54
CA LEU A 5 -10.90 25.20 23.48
C LEU A 5 -9.63 24.32 23.52
N PRO A 6 -8.91 24.21 24.65
CA PRO A 6 -7.73 23.36 24.72
C PRO A 6 -8.08 21.87 24.56
N LEU A 7 -9.27 21.44 25.04
CA LEU A 7 -9.77 20.08 24.84
C LEU A 7 -9.89 19.75 23.34
N ILE A 8 -10.59 20.59 22.57
CA ILE A 8 -10.80 20.38 21.14
C ILE A 8 -9.47 20.39 20.37
N ILE A 9 -8.56 21.31 20.72
CA ILE A 9 -7.24 21.39 20.09
C ILE A 9 -6.45 20.10 20.34
N SER A 10 -6.43 19.59 21.58
CA SER A 10 -5.71 18.35 21.89
C SER A 10 -6.24 17.14 21.12
N ILE A 11 -7.57 17.00 21.00
CA ILE A 11 -8.20 15.92 20.23
C ILE A 11 -7.79 16.02 18.76
N PHE A 12 -7.82 17.23 18.21
CA PHE A 12 -7.45 17.46 16.82
C PHE A 12 -5.99 17.08 16.54
N VAL A 13 -5.08 17.46 17.43
CA VAL A 13 -3.66 17.12 17.33
C VAL A 13 -3.43 15.61 17.38
N VAL A 14 -4.10 14.90 18.29
CA VAL A 14 -3.97 13.43 18.40
C VAL A 14 -4.49 12.74 17.14
N ILE A 15 -5.66 13.15 16.62
CA ILE A 15 -6.22 12.59 15.38
C ILE A 15 -5.28 12.85 14.20
N ALA A 16 -4.78 14.08 14.05
CA ALA A 16 -3.85 14.42 12.99
C ALA A 16 -2.57 13.55 13.06
N LEU A 17 -2.03 13.34 14.25
CA LEU A 17 -0.85 12.51 14.46
C LEU A 17 -1.11 11.04 14.10
N VAL A 18 -2.27 10.50 14.49
CA VAL A 18 -2.67 9.13 14.13
C VAL A 18 -2.82 8.96 12.61
N LEU A 19 -3.44 9.92 11.93
CA LEU A 19 -3.61 9.87 10.46
C LEU A 19 -2.27 9.97 9.73
N LEU A 20 -1.35 10.81 10.20
CA LEU A 20 -0.01 10.92 9.63
C LEU A 20 0.80 9.64 9.83
N LEU A 21 0.75 9.04 11.02
CA LEU A 21 1.43 7.77 11.28
C LEU A 21 0.79 6.62 10.50
N SER A 22 -0.53 6.53 10.44
CA SER A 22 -1.21 5.43 9.72
C SER A 22 -0.93 5.45 8.22
N SER A 23 -0.82 6.64 7.63
CA SER A 23 -0.41 6.79 6.22
C SER A 23 1.04 6.32 5.97
N LYS A 24 1.93 6.53 6.93
CA LYS A 24 3.36 6.15 6.82
C LYS A 24 3.59 4.67 7.16
N LEU A 25 2.81 4.11 8.07
CA LEU A 25 2.85 2.71 8.45
C LEU A 25 2.04 1.87 7.46
N LYS A 26 2.57 1.74 6.22
CA LYS A 26 2.04 0.79 5.23
C LYS A 26 1.99 -0.61 5.88
N LEU A 27 0.79 -1.07 6.25
CA LEU A 27 0.57 -2.26 7.08
C LEU A 27 1.06 -3.58 6.45
N SER A 28 1.35 -3.60 5.16
CA SER A 28 2.55 -4.21 4.62
C SER A 28 2.43 -4.26 3.10
N ASN A 29 3.58 -4.08 2.44
CA ASN A 29 3.80 -4.45 1.05
C ASN A 29 3.59 -5.97 0.79
N ARG A 30 3.19 -6.74 1.81
CA ARG A 30 3.05 -8.20 1.78
C ARG A 30 1.74 -8.66 1.12
N TYR A 31 0.77 -7.76 0.97
CA TYR A 31 -0.47 -7.97 0.20
C TYR A 31 -0.49 -7.25 -1.15
N GLU A 32 0.52 -6.43 -1.47
CA GLU A 32 0.82 -6.00 -2.85
C GLU A 32 1.44 -7.17 -3.63
N ARG A 33 0.95 -8.41 -3.45
CA ARG A 33 1.36 -9.60 -4.24
C ARG A 33 0.76 -9.51 -5.64
N LYS A 34 1.12 -8.48 -6.40
CA LYS A 34 1.30 -8.68 -7.83
C LYS A 34 2.78 -9.01 -7.99
N PRO A 35 3.15 -10.27 -8.26
CA PRO A 35 4.54 -10.58 -8.54
C PRO A 35 4.97 -9.68 -9.72
N ARG A 36 6.01 -8.86 -9.51
CA ARG A 36 6.51 -7.92 -10.54
C ARG A 36 7.03 -8.64 -11.78
N ILE A 37 7.28 -9.94 -11.65
CA ILE A 37 7.72 -10.85 -12.68
C ILE A 37 6.60 -11.89 -12.77
N LEU A 38 5.94 -11.97 -13.92
CA LEU A 38 4.98 -13.04 -14.19
C LEU A 38 5.74 -14.35 -14.15
N ASN A 39 5.32 -15.29 -13.30
CA ASN A 39 5.81 -16.66 -13.43
C ASN A 39 5.27 -17.24 -14.74
N SER A 40 5.93 -18.26 -15.29
CA SER A 40 5.57 -18.87 -16.58
C SER A 40 4.08 -19.25 -16.67
N TRP A 41 3.49 -19.67 -15.55
CA TRP A 41 2.08 -20.05 -15.48
C TRP A 41 1.13 -18.84 -15.54
N SER A 42 1.43 -17.75 -14.83
CA SER A 42 0.68 -16.49 -14.88
C SER A 42 0.91 -15.71 -16.17
N ALA A 43 2.04 -15.92 -16.85
CA ALA A 43 2.34 -15.33 -18.14
C ALA A 43 1.38 -15.85 -19.23
N GLN A 44 0.98 -17.12 -19.14
CA GLN A 44 0.02 -17.75 -20.04
C GLN A 44 -1.37 -17.10 -19.97
N ASP A 45 -1.84 -16.73 -18.77
CA ASP A 45 -3.10 -15.98 -18.58
C ASP A 45 -3.03 -14.58 -19.20
N HIS A 46 -1.82 -14.04 -19.35
CA HIS A 46 -1.56 -12.75 -20.01
C HIS A 46 -1.26 -12.90 -21.52
N GLY A 47 -1.33 -14.11 -22.07
CA GLY A 47 -1.06 -14.38 -23.49
C GLY A 47 0.41 -14.26 -23.89
N ILE A 48 1.32 -14.31 -22.91
CA ILE A 48 2.77 -14.34 -23.15
C ILE A 48 3.16 -15.80 -23.42
N ASP A 49 3.63 -16.08 -24.63
CA ASP A 49 4.10 -17.40 -25.02
C ASP A 49 5.56 -17.60 -24.52
N PRO A 50 5.82 -18.58 -23.63
CA PRO A 50 7.18 -18.86 -23.16
C PRO A 50 8.13 -19.35 -24.26
N THR A 51 7.63 -19.65 -25.47
CA THR A 51 8.42 -20.10 -26.62
C THR A 51 9.08 -18.95 -27.41
N ASP A 52 8.67 -17.70 -27.16
CA ASP A 52 9.23 -16.53 -27.85
C ASP A 52 10.63 -16.13 -27.32
N ASP A 53 10.95 -16.47 -26.07
CA ASP A 53 12.23 -16.10 -25.43
C ASP A 53 13.42 -17.01 -25.81
N GLU A 54 13.19 -18.17 -26.45
CA GLU A 54 14.25 -19.11 -26.82
C GLU A 54 14.95 -18.78 -28.15
N LYS A 55 14.59 -17.68 -28.83
CA LYS A 55 15.14 -17.31 -30.15
C LYS A 55 16.09 -16.10 -30.13
N LYS A 56 17.07 -16.08 -29.23
CA LYS A 56 18.15 -15.09 -29.30
C LYS A 56 19.54 -15.69 -29.19
#